data_AF-A0A2N2HGD4-F1
#
_entry.id   AF-A0A2N2HGD4-F1
#
_cell.length_a   1.000
_cell.length_b   1.000
_cell.length_c   1.000
_cell.angle_alpha   90.00
_cell.angle_beta   90.00
_cell.angle_gamma   90.00
#
_symmetry.space_group_name_H-M   'P 1'
#
loop_
_entity.id
_entity.type
_entity.pdbx_description
1 polymer ?
#
loop_
_entity_poly.entity_id
_entity_poly.type
_entity_poly.pdbx_seq_one_letter_code
_entity_poly.pdbx_strand_id
1 'polypeptide(L)'
;MKEIIAEKGGDFFVGSLRRVLRITGEAARRKVSRLNDGIYRQPRFMDTTGPEDALLKINLAVEKRGDRIKLILRGSSPAIADRPINSYFQGIIGLAMVYFCGWFFHDLPANNGLLDAIEWEFDDDTLVSAGGDLPVSYAPATQVAFTQGMFMCGARMTYAIEPLRAVGCWYSGFAVTPYGGLNQWGDPVADITPEINATGGGGCPDGDGVDAAGAFFATMSDCGDVEATEADRPFLYLFRNFFNNSYGHGKYRGGSGVGFGAMVHGTAGLAVGGMGFGTRFPATPGIFGGRAAPTIFVQVVANGNMRQLLAAGTELPHDMGALYEQGTAEVGERRLQHVSFAPQPLAEGDTLYVPVSGGAGYGDVLERDPALVIADLRRKLVTPEAARNIYRVAYDADTLRLDA
;
A
#
# COMPACT_ATOMS: atom_id res chain seq x y z
N MET A 1 -16.38 9.33 -31.16
CA MET A 1 -15.30 9.26 -32.19
C MET A 1 -15.85 9.30 -33.61
N LYS A 2 -16.72 8.35 -34.04
CA LYS A 2 -17.27 8.32 -35.41
C LYS A 2 -18.00 9.61 -35.81
N GLU A 3 -18.80 10.16 -34.90
CA GLU A 3 -19.51 11.44 -35.10
C GLU A 3 -18.54 12.61 -35.32
N ILE A 4 -17.50 12.73 -34.49
CA ILE A 4 -16.47 13.78 -34.62
C ILE A 4 -15.74 13.68 -35.97
N ILE A 5 -15.41 12.46 -36.41
CA ILE A 5 -14.74 12.25 -37.71
C ILE A 5 -15.69 12.61 -38.87
N ALA A 6 -16.97 12.26 -38.77
CA ALA A 6 -17.96 12.61 -39.79
C ALA A 6 -18.21 14.13 -39.86
N GLU A 7 -18.20 14.83 -38.73
CA GLU A 7 -18.44 16.27 -38.66
C GLU A 7 -17.20 17.11 -39.03
N LYS A 8 -16.02 16.73 -38.54
CA LYS A 8 -14.79 17.54 -38.64
C LYS A 8 -13.73 16.98 -39.60
N GLY A 9 -13.90 15.75 -40.08
CA GLY A 9 -12.94 15.07 -40.95
C GLY A 9 -11.84 14.32 -40.21
N GLY A 10 -11.26 13.32 -40.88
CA GLY A 10 -10.20 12.47 -40.32
C GLY A 10 -8.91 13.22 -40.01
N ASP A 11 -8.48 14.14 -40.89
CA ASP A 11 -7.26 14.92 -40.69
C ASP A 11 -7.34 15.82 -39.45
N PHE A 12 -8.51 16.42 -39.21
CA PHE A 12 -8.75 17.19 -38.00
C PHE A 12 -8.62 16.31 -36.75
N PHE A 13 -9.19 15.11 -36.78
CA PHE A 13 -9.13 14.17 -35.65
C PHE A 13 -7.68 13.75 -35.34
N VAL A 14 -6.94 13.29 -36.36
CA VAL A 14 -5.52 12.89 -36.20
C VAL A 14 -4.65 14.06 -35.76
N GLY A 15 -4.82 15.23 -36.38
CA GLY A 15 -4.12 16.46 -36.00
C GLY A 15 -4.40 16.89 -34.57
N SER A 16 -5.65 16.76 -34.11
CA SER A 16 -6.05 17.06 -32.73
C SER A 16 -5.39 16.11 -31.73
N LEU A 17 -5.39 14.79 -31.98
CA LEU A 17 -4.71 13.81 -31.12
C LEU A 17 -3.21 14.11 -31.00
N ARG A 18 -2.54 14.38 -32.12
CA ARG A 18 -1.11 14.72 -32.14
C ARG A 18 -0.84 16.03 -31.38
N ARG A 19 -1.71 17.02 -31.54
CA ARG A 19 -1.60 18.31 -30.84
C ARG A 19 -1.75 18.15 -29.33
N VAL A 20 -2.68 17.30 -28.86
CA VAL A 20 -2.86 17.02 -27.42
C VAL A 20 -1.59 16.43 -26.81
N LEU A 21 -0.99 15.43 -27.46
CA LEU A 21 0.26 14.83 -26.99
C LEU A 21 1.41 15.84 -26.94
N ARG A 22 1.59 16.64 -28.00
CA ARG A 22 2.66 17.65 -28.08
C ARG A 22 2.51 18.72 -26.98
N ILE A 23 1.31 19.27 -26.82
CA ILE A 23 1.05 20.31 -25.81
C ILE A 23 1.32 19.76 -24.40
N THR A 24 0.90 18.51 -24.15
CA THR A 24 1.10 17.86 -22.85
C THR A 24 2.59 17.62 -22.58
N GLY A 25 3.36 17.13 -23.55
CA GLY A 25 4.81 16.93 -23.40
C GLY A 25 5.57 18.23 -23.18
N GLU A 26 5.26 19.28 -23.94
CA GLU A 26 5.86 20.61 -23.73
C GLU A 26 5.51 21.18 -22.34
N ALA A 27 4.28 20.97 -21.86
CA ALA A 27 3.89 21.39 -20.51
C ALA A 27 4.62 20.60 -19.43
N ALA A 28 4.78 19.29 -19.58
CA ALA A 28 5.53 18.44 -18.66
C ALA A 28 6.99 18.89 -18.56
N ARG A 29 7.67 19.09 -19.69
CA ARG A 29 9.05 19.61 -19.75
C ARG A 29 9.20 20.97 -19.07
N ARG A 30 8.28 21.91 -19.33
CA ARG A 30 8.26 23.21 -18.66
C ARG A 30 8.05 23.09 -17.15
N LYS A 31 7.27 22.13 -16.68
CA LYS A 31 7.08 21.90 -15.24
C LYS A 31 8.35 21.29 -14.62
N VAL A 32 8.96 20.30 -15.29
CA VAL A 32 10.24 19.70 -14.89
C VAL A 32 11.36 20.74 -14.81
N SER A 33 11.44 21.69 -15.76
CA SER A 33 12.52 22.68 -15.79
C SER A 33 12.60 23.59 -14.56
N ARG A 34 11.52 23.67 -13.79
CA ARG A 34 11.45 24.44 -12.53
C ARG A 34 12.07 23.72 -11.33
N LEU A 35 12.27 22.41 -11.41
CA LEU A 35 12.89 21.64 -10.34
C LEU A 35 14.39 21.97 -10.22
N ASN A 36 15.00 21.69 -9.08
CA ASN A 36 16.45 21.81 -8.92
C ASN A 36 17.18 20.63 -9.58
N ASP A 37 18.19 20.92 -10.39
CA ASP A 37 19.10 19.90 -10.92
C ASP A 37 19.77 19.14 -9.76
N GLY A 38 19.76 17.81 -9.85
CA GLY A 38 20.22 16.98 -8.75
C GLY A 38 19.94 15.50 -8.94
N ILE A 39 20.49 14.69 -8.03
CA ILE A 39 20.30 13.24 -8.02
C ILE A 39 19.74 12.81 -6.66
N TYR A 40 18.55 12.24 -6.66
CA TYR A 40 17.84 11.76 -5.48
C TYR A 40 17.89 10.23 -5.47
N ARG A 41 18.39 9.61 -4.40
CA ARG A 41 18.58 8.14 -4.34
C ARG A 41 17.74 7.53 -3.23
N GLN A 42 17.10 6.41 -3.52
CA GLN A 42 16.34 5.63 -2.53
C GLN A 42 16.29 4.14 -2.92
N PRO A 43 17.28 3.32 -2.55
CA PRO A 43 17.14 1.88 -2.71
C PRO A 43 16.01 1.37 -1.80
N ARG A 44 15.23 0.42 -2.32
CA ARG A 44 14.17 -0.27 -1.58
C ARG A 44 14.44 -1.76 -1.51
N PHE A 45 13.81 -2.41 -0.54
CA PHE A 45 14.01 -3.81 -0.24
C PHE A 45 12.69 -4.51 -0.03
N MET A 46 12.65 -5.79 -0.38
CA MET A 46 11.59 -6.74 -0.07
C MET A 46 12.19 -7.89 0.72
N ASP A 47 11.38 -8.51 1.57
CA ASP A 47 11.77 -9.56 2.51
C ASP A 47 11.38 -10.98 2.07
N THR A 48 10.91 -11.15 0.83
CA THR A 48 10.41 -12.43 0.33
C THR A 48 10.63 -12.61 -1.17
N THR A 49 10.74 -13.86 -1.62
CA THR A 49 10.61 -14.26 -3.04
C THR A 49 9.18 -14.71 -3.40
N GLY A 50 8.25 -14.67 -2.44
CA GLY A 50 6.95 -15.30 -2.53
C GLY A 50 6.81 -16.36 -1.42
N PRO A 51 7.32 -17.59 -1.62
CA PRO A 51 7.22 -18.67 -0.65
C PRO A 51 8.30 -18.65 0.46
N GLU A 52 9.41 -17.93 0.25
CA GLU A 52 10.59 -17.97 1.13
C GLU A 52 10.99 -16.56 1.57
N ASP A 53 11.65 -16.46 2.73
CA ASP A 53 12.32 -15.23 3.16
C ASP A 53 13.53 -14.95 2.24
N ALA A 54 13.68 -13.70 1.80
CA ALA A 54 14.85 -13.27 1.03
C ALA A 54 15.04 -11.76 1.13
N LEU A 55 16.26 -11.26 0.91
CA LEU A 55 16.50 -9.82 0.82
C LEU A 55 16.68 -9.41 -0.65
N LEU A 56 15.60 -8.92 -1.27
CA LEU A 56 15.62 -8.45 -2.65
C LEU A 56 15.75 -6.93 -2.68
N LYS A 57 16.59 -6.39 -3.56
CA LYS A 57 16.86 -4.96 -3.69
C LYS A 57 16.27 -4.42 -4.99
N ILE A 58 15.57 -3.31 -4.89
CA ILE A 58 15.21 -2.45 -6.02
C ILE A 58 16.01 -1.16 -5.90
N ASN A 59 16.90 -0.90 -6.84
CA ASN A 59 17.66 0.33 -6.85
C ASN A 59 16.87 1.45 -7.52
N LEU A 60 17.00 2.67 -7.01
CA LEU A 60 16.42 3.85 -7.63
C LEU A 60 17.31 5.08 -7.41
N ALA A 61 17.77 5.67 -8.51
CA ALA A 61 18.25 7.03 -8.55
C ALA A 61 17.40 7.83 -9.55
N VAL A 62 16.90 8.98 -9.10
CA VAL A 62 16.16 9.95 -9.92
C VAL A 62 17.09 11.11 -10.19
N GLU A 63 17.56 11.22 -11.43
CA GLU A 63 18.43 12.31 -11.89
C GLU A 63 17.59 13.34 -12.64
N LYS A 64 17.47 14.54 -12.07
CA LYS A 64 16.81 15.67 -12.72
C LYS A 64 17.87 16.58 -13.33
N ARG A 65 17.78 16.87 -14.63
CA ARG A 65 18.65 17.81 -15.36
C ARG A 65 17.86 18.60 -16.39
N GLY A 66 17.96 19.93 -16.33
CA GLY A 66 17.24 20.79 -17.28
C GLY A 66 15.74 20.50 -17.25
N ASP A 67 15.17 20.08 -18.37
CA ASP A 67 13.74 19.74 -18.52
C ASP A 67 13.47 18.22 -18.62
N ARG A 68 14.42 17.39 -18.19
CA ARG A 68 14.34 15.92 -18.17
C ARG A 68 14.52 15.36 -16.75
N ILE A 69 13.82 14.25 -16.49
CA ILE A 69 14.02 13.41 -15.31
C ILE A 69 14.36 12.01 -15.78
N LYS A 70 15.50 11.47 -15.35
CA LYS A 70 15.94 10.11 -15.66
C LYS A 70 15.81 9.21 -14.43
N LEU A 71 15.08 8.12 -14.57
CA LEU A 71 14.97 7.06 -13.56
C LEU A 71 15.99 5.97 -13.88
N ILE A 72 16.97 5.82 -12.99
CA ILE A 72 18.08 4.88 -13.11
C ILE A 72 17.89 3.76 -12.09
N LEU A 73 17.63 2.54 -12.58
CA LEU A 73 17.35 1.35 -11.77
C LEU A 73 18.48 0.32 -11.79
N ARG A 74 19.65 0.68 -12.33
CA ARG A 74 20.84 -0.19 -12.37
C ARG A 74 21.20 -0.75 -11.00
N GLY A 75 21.64 -1.99 -10.93
CA GLY A 75 22.03 -2.66 -9.68
C GLY A 75 20.85 -3.02 -8.77
N SER A 76 19.66 -3.18 -9.36
CA SER A 76 18.55 -3.94 -8.77
C SER A 76 18.89 -5.44 -8.79
N SER A 77 18.26 -6.23 -7.92
CA SER A 77 18.50 -7.67 -7.86
C SER A 77 18.21 -8.37 -9.21
N PRO A 78 18.95 -9.43 -9.56
CA PRO A 78 18.67 -10.25 -10.73
C PRO A 78 17.24 -10.80 -10.73
N ALA A 79 16.69 -11.03 -11.92
CA ALA A 79 15.42 -11.73 -12.05
C ALA A 79 15.56 -13.17 -11.52
N ILE A 80 14.46 -13.73 -11.01
CA ILE A 80 14.43 -15.05 -10.37
C ILE A 80 13.58 -15.98 -11.25
N ALA A 81 14.23 -16.96 -11.87
CA ALA A 81 13.64 -17.73 -12.96
C ALA A 81 12.36 -18.50 -12.57
N ASP A 82 12.29 -19.01 -11.34
CA ASP A 82 11.23 -19.88 -10.84
C ASP A 82 10.29 -19.18 -9.83
N ARG A 83 10.29 -17.84 -9.80
CA ARG A 83 9.48 -17.06 -8.85
C ARG A 83 8.66 -15.99 -9.57
N PRO A 84 7.35 -15.85 -9.29
CA PRO A 84 6.47 -14.94 -10.03
C PRO A 84 6.65 -13.45 -9.68
N ILE A 85 7.61 -13.11 -8.83
CA ILE A 85 7.82 -11.76 -8.28
C ILE A 85 8.51 -10.80 -9.24
N ASN A 86 9.01 -11.30 -10.37
CA ASN A 86 9.63 -10.47 -11.41
C ASN A 86 8.60 -9.50 -12.00
N SER A 87 9.08 -8.36 -12.48
CA SER A 87 8.29 -7.40 -13.25
C SER A 87 8.95 -7.12 -14.59
N TYR A 88 8.12 -7.02 -15.62
CA TYR A 88 8.54 -6.31 -16.83
C TYR A 88 8.73 -4.82 -16.53
N PHE A 89 9.60 -4.16 -17.29
CA PHE A 89 9.92 -2.73 -17.09
C PHE A 89 8.72 -1.81 -17.30
N GLN A 90 7.74 -2.21 -18.13
CA GLN A 90 6.53 -1.41 -18.36
C GLN A 90 5.71 -1.24 -17.08
N GLY A 91 5.72 -2.24 -16.17
CA GLY A 91 5.06 -2.14 -14.88
C GLY A 91 5.67 -1.06 -13.99
N ILE A 92 6.99 -0.93 -14.03
CA ILE A 92 7.73 0.13 -13.30
C ILE A 92 7.44 1.50 -13.89
N ILE A 93 7.40 1.61 -15.23
CA ILE A 93 6.98 2.85 -15.91
C ILE A 93 5.56 3.22 -15.48
N GLY A 94 4.64 2.24 -15.46
CA GLY A 94 3.26 2.43 -15.01
C GLY A 94 3.17 3.03 -13.61
N LEU A 95 3.83 2.43 -12.62
CA LEU A 95 3.75 2.94 -11.24
C LEU A 95 4.54 4.21 -10.99
N ALA A 96 5.61 4.45 -11.75
CA ALA A 96 6.26 5.76 -11.75
C ALA A 96 5.30 6.84 -12.28
N MET A 97 4.53 6.53 -13.34
CA MET A 97 3.51 7.44 -13.86
C MET A 97 2.31 7.59 -12.93
N VAL A 98 1.97 6.61 -12.09
CA VAL A 98 1.01 6.80 -10.98
C VAL A 98 1.50 7.91 -10.04
N TYR A 99 2.78 7.87 -9.62
CA TYR A 99 3.35 8.94 -8.80
C TYR A 99 3.34 10.29 -9.54
N PHE A 100 3.85 10.31 -10.78
CA PHE A 100 3.91 11.56 -11.54
C PHE A 100 2.53 12.15 -11.77
N CYS A 101 1.55 11.39 -12.28
CA CYS A 101 0.20 11.88 -12.53
C CYS A 101 -0.55 12.23 -11.23
N GLY A 102 -0.34 11.51 -10.13
CA GLY A 102 -1.04 11.79 -8.87
C GLY A 102 -0.48 13.00 -8.12
N TRP A 103 0.84 13.19 -8.14
CA TRP A 103 1.51 14.18 -7.30
C TRP A 103 2.19 15.31 -8.07
N PHE A 104 2.94 15.03 -9.13
CA PHE A 104 3.75 16.09 -9.77
C PHE A 104 3.08 16.72 -11.01
N PHE A 105 2.50 15.93 -11.89
CA PHE A 105 1.75 16.32 -13.09
C PHE A 105 0.23 16.29 -12.90
N HIS A 106 -0.22 16.37 -11.65
CA HIS A 106 -1.64 16.30 -11.28
C HIS A 106 -2.53 17.37 -11.94
N ASP A 107 -1.94 18.45 -12.43
CA ASP A 107 -2.58 19.57 -13.11
C ASP A 107 -2.48 19.49 -14.64
N LEU A 108 -1.90 18.41 -15.18
CA LEU A 108 -1.75 18.17 -16.60
C LEU A 108 -2.68 17.05 -17.08
N PRO A 109 -3.16 17.08 -18.34
CA PRO A 109 -3.94 15.99 -18.91
C PRO A 109 -3.15 14.68 -18.92
N ALA A 110 -3.72 13.61 -18.35
CA ALA A 110 -3.11 12.29 -18.35
C ALA A 110 -3.08 11.70 -19.77
N ASN A 111 -1.90 11.65 -20.38
CA ASN A 111 -1.63 10.95 -21.63
C ASN A 111 -0.12 10.70 -21.81
N ASN A 112 0.24 9.92 -22.83
CA ASN A 112 1.63 9.53 -23.10
C ASN A 112 2.56 10.70 -23.43
N GLY A 113 2.05 11.92 -23.68
CA GLY A 113 2.88 13.12 -23.82
C GLY A 113 3.70 13.41 -22.58
N LEU A 114 3.21 13.05 -21.38
CA LEU A 114 3.95 13.22 -20.11
C LEU A 114 5.28 12.43 -20.09
N LEU A 115 5.33 11.29 -20.77
CA LEU A 115 6.53 10.45 -20.87
C LEU A 115 7.66 11.15 -21.64
N ASP A 116 7.37 12.17 -22.46
CA ASP A 116 8.43 12.90 -23.16
C ASP A 116 9.42 13.53 -22.17
N ALA A 117 8.98 13.92 -20.97
CA ALA A 117 9.85 14.51 -19.96
C ALA A 117 10.65 13.48 -19.13
N ILE A 118 10.40 12.18 -19.31
CA ILE A 118 10.93 11.11 -18.46
C ILE A 118 11.79 10.13 -19.27
N GLU A 119 12.99 9.86 -18.77
CA GLU A 119 13.95 8.91 -19.33
C GLU A 119 14.14 7.73 -18.37
N TRP A 120 14.55 6.58 -18.91
CA TRP A 120 14.64 5.33 -18.15
C TRP A 120 15.93 4.61 -18.44
N GLU A 121 16.45 3.94 -17.41
CA GLU A 121 17.67 3.16 -17.51
C GLU A 121 17.56 1.93 -16.60
N PHE A 122 17.54 0.77 -17.22
CA PHE A 122 17.43 -0.54 -16.58
C PHE A 122 18.67 -1.37 -16.92
N ASP A 123 19.01 -2.33 -16.06
CA ASP A 123 19.86 -3.45 -16.44
C ASP A 123 18.96 -4.59 -16.94
N ASP A 124 19.45 -5.35 -17.92
CA ASP A 124 18.75 -6.52 -18.45
C ASP A 124 18.64 -7.64 -17.40
N ASP A 125 17.56 -8.42 -17.47
CA ASP A 125 17.29 -9.58 -16.61
C ASP A 125 17.41 -9.30 -15.10
N THR A 126 16.81 -8.18 -14.69
CA THR A 126 16.63 -7.81 -13.28
C THR A 126 15.17 -7.98 -12.84
N LEU A 127 14.92 -7.97 -11.52
CA LEU A 127 13.56 -8.01 -10.95
C LEU A 127 12.61 -6.98 -11.56
N VAL A 128 13.14 -5.85 -12.03
CA VAL A 128 12.38 -4.70 -12.54
C VAL A 128 12.37 -4.62 -14.07
N SER A 129 13.10 -5.50 -14.75
CA SER A 129 13.23 -5.55 -16.21
C SER A 129 13.49 -6.99 -16.66
N ALA A 130 12.59 -7.89 -16.27
CA ALA A 130 12.70 -9.32 -16.55
C ALA A 130 12.47 -9.65 -18.03
N GLY A 131 13.14 -10.70 -18.54
CA GLY A 131 12.89 -11.27 -19.86
C GLY A 131 11.51 -11.92 -20.00
N GLY A 132 11.03 -12.04 -21.24
CA GLY A 132 9.67 -12.46 -21.60
C GLY A 132 9.24 -13.87 -21.16
N ASP A 133 10.21 -14.75 -20.87
CA ASP A 133 9.94 -16.14 -20.47
C ASP A 133 9.82 -16.30 -18.95
N LEU A 134 10.03 -15.22 -18.18
CA LEU A 134 10.02 -15.27 -16.72
C LEU A 134 8.60 -15.08 -16.14
N PRO A 135 8.29 -15.76 -15.02
CA PRO A 135 7.00 -15.62 -14.37
C PRO A 135 6.87 -14.24 -13.71
N VAL A 136 5.75 -13.55 -13.98
CA VAL A 136 5.47 -12.15 -13.56
C VAL A 136 4.09 -11.95 -12.93
N SER A 137 3.35 -13.02 -12.59
CA SER A 137 1.98 -12.89 -12.05
C SER A 137 1.94 -12.16 -10.69
N TYR A 138 3.07 -12.09 -10.00
CA TYR A 138 3.24 -11.46 -8.70
C TYR A 138 4.15 -10.21 -8.79
N ALA A 139 4.33 -9.67 -10.01
CA ALA A 139 4.98 -8.39 -10.27
C ALA A 139 4.48 -7.21 -9.43
N PRO A 140 3.17 -7.11 -9.03
CA PRO A 140 2.70 -6.00 -8.23
C PRO A 140 3.49 -5.78 -6.93
N ALA A 141 3.99 -6.83 -6.26
CA ALA A 141 4.80 -6.66 -5.05
C ALA A 141 6.09 -5.89 -5.34
N THR A 142 6.80 -6.26 -6.40
CA THR A 142 8.02 -5.56 -6.87
C THR A 142 7.72 -4.12 -7.31
N GLN A 143 6.63 -3.92 -8.06
CA GLN A 143 6.24 -2.60 -8.55
C GLN A 143 5.89 -1.64 -7.39
N VAL A 144 5.16 -2.14 -6.39
CA VAL A 144 4.78 -1.35 -5.23
C VAL A 144 6.00 -1.06 -4.34
N ALA A 145 6.93 -2.00 -4.18
CA ALA A 145 8.21 -1.75 -3.52
C ALA A 145 9.01 -0.62 -4.21
N PHE A 146 9.05 -0.61 -5.55
CA PHE A 146 9.63 0.50 -6.33
C PHE A 146 8.95 1.84 -6.00
N THR A 147 7.62 1.87 -5.95
CA THR A 147 6.83 3.09 -5.76
C THR A 147 7.18 3.79 -4.46
N GLN A 148 7.50 3.04 -3.41
CA GLN A 148 7.92 3.65 -2.16
C GLN A 148 9.22 4.45 -2.29
N GLY A 149 10.17 3.96 -3.12
CA GLY A 149 11.36 4.70 -3.49
C GLY A 149 11.02 5.97 -4.26
N MET A 150 10.04 5.87 -5.16
CA MET A 150 9.57 6.99 -5.98
C MET A 150 8.91 8.09 -5.12
N PHE A 151 8.06 7.75 -4.14
CA PHE A 151 7.51 8.73 -3.20
C PHE A 151 8.60 9.50 -2.46
N MET A 152 9.62 8.79 -1.95
CA MET A 152 10.72 9.40 -1.19
C MET A 152 11.62 10.28 -2.05
N CYS A 153 12.00 9.81 -3.24
CA CYS A 153 12.78 10.59 -4.19
C CYS A 153 11.98 11.78 -4.70
N GLY A 154 10.73 11.55 -5.09
CA GLY A 154 9.84 12.55 -5.64
C GLY A 154 9.55 13.67 -4.63
N ALA A 155 9.21 13.34 -3.39
CA ALA A 155 8.98 14.32 -2.34
C ALA A 155 10.21 15.22 -2.11
N ARG A 156 11.43 14.65 -2.08
CA ARG A 156 12.67 15.44 -1.98
C ARG A 156 12.94 16.29 -3.23
N MET A 157 12.63 15.75 -4.40
CA MET A 157 12.82 16.42 -5.67
C MET A 157 11.90 17.62 -5.85
N THR A 158 10.63 17.48 -5.46
CA THR A 158 9.60 18.52 -5.67
C THR A 158 9.50 19.51 -4.50
N TYR A 159 10.09 19.19 -3.33
CA TYR A 159 9.95 19.97 -2.09
C TYR A 159 10.16 21.48 -2.27
N ALA A 160 11.18 21.88 -3.05
CA ALA A 160 11.54 23.28 -3.22
C ALA A 160 10.48 24.12 -3.97
N ILE A 161 9.61 23.48 -4.75
CA ILE A 161 8.61 24.17 -5.58
C ILE A 161 7.17 23.86 -5.19
N GLU A 162 6.90 22.65 -4.69
CA GLU A 162 5.57 22.17 -4.31
C GLU A 162 5.68 21.42 -2.97
N PRO A 163 6.06 22.10 -1.87
CA PRO A 163 6.30 21.45 -0.59
C PRO A 163 5.07 20.70 -0.10
N LEU A 164 3.85 21.23 -0.31
CA LEU A 164 2.58 20.60 0.08
C LEU A 164 2.30 19.25 -0.61
N ARG A 165 3.00 18.94 -1.71
CA ARG A 165 2.88 17.65 -2.42
C ARG A 165 4.01 16.68 -2.11
N ALA A 166 4.98 17.10 -1.32
CA ALA A 166 6.04 16.23 -0.81
C ALA A 166 5.52 15.40 0.37
N VAL A 167 4.60 14.48 0.09
CA VAL A 167 3.94 13.65 1.11
C VAL A 167 4.74 12.38 1.42
N GLY A 168 4.48 11.79 2.59
CA GLY A 168 4.94 10.44 2.92
C GLY A 168 4.37 9.39 1.97
N CYS A 169 5.05 8.25 1.88
CA CYS A 169 4.55 7.10 1.12
C CYS A 169 3.22 6.61 1.71
N TRP A 170 2.25 6.32 0.86
CA TRP A 170 1.06 5.57 1.26
C TRP A 170 1.43 4.11 1.57
N TYR A 171 0.56 3.36 2.24
CA TYR A 171 0.85 1.97 2.52
C TYR A 171 1.18 1.19 1.23
N SER A 172 2.25 0.41 1.29
CA SER A 172 2.84 -0.23 0.12
C SER A 172 3.40 -1.63 0.43
N GLY A 173 2.99 -2.27 1.52
CA GLY A 173 3.35 -3.68 1.78
C GLY A 173 2.45 -4.68 1.06
N PHE A 174 1.32 -4.21 0.51
CA PHE A 174 0.41 -4.98 -0.33
C PHE A 174 -0.05 -6.29 0.33
N ALA A 175 -0.46 -6.25 1.60
CA ALA A 175 -0.94 -7.43 2.35
C ALA A 175 -2.36 -7.81 1.93
N VAL A 176 -2.44 -8.75 1.01
CA VAL A 176 -3.66 -9.15 0.32
C VAL A 176 -3.77 -10.66 0.43
N THR A 177 -4.99 -11.15 0.65
CA THR A 177 -5.24 -12.57 0.76
C THR A 177 -5.99 -13.05 -0.47
N PRO A 178 -5.32 -13.63 -1.48
CA PRO A 178 -6.01 -14.34 -2.55
C PRO A 178 -6.68 -15.61 -2.02
N TYR A 179 -7.85 -15.91 -2.53
CA TYR A 179 -8.59 -17.12 -2.20
C TYR A 179 -9.29 -17.72 -3.42
N GLY A 180 -9.58 -19.01 -3.36
CA GLY A 180 -10.35 -19.69 -4.40
C GLY A 180 -10.98 -20.99 -3.95
N GLY A 181 -12.12 -21.33 -4.54
CA GLY A 181 -12.89 -22.53 -4.22
C GLY A 181 -14.33 -22.41 -4.70
N LEU A 182 -15.26 -23.04 -3.96
CA LEU A 182 -16.69 -22.88 -4.19
C LEU A 182 -17.27 -21.94 -3.13
N ASN A 183 -18.17 -21.05 -3.55
CA ASN A 183 -18.92 -20.21 -2.62
C ASN A 183 -20.13 -20.97 -2.04
N GLN A 184 -20.92 -20.26 -1.23
CA GLN A 184 -22.12 -20.77 -0.57
C GLN A 184 -23.26 -21.20 -1.51
N TRP A 185 -23.18 -20.82 -2.79
CA TRP A 185 -24.14 -21.17 -3.83
C TRP A 185 -23.66 -22.34 -4.70
N GLY A 186 -22.44 -22.83 -4.45
CA GLY A 186 -21.80 -23.87 -5.26
C GLY A 186 -21.12 -23.34 -6.53
N ASP A 187 -21.03 -22.02 -6.70
CA ASP A 187 -20.37 -21.40 -7.84
C ASP A 187 -18.85 -21.32 -7.61
N PRO A 188 -18.03 -21.52 -8.67
CA PRO A 188 -16.59 -21.33 -8.58
C PRO A 188 -16.24 -19.86 -8.38
N VAL A 189 -15.42 -19.58 -7.37
CA VAL A 189 -14.92 -18.24 -7.05
C VAL A 189 -13.39 -18.26 -6.92
N ALA A 190 -12.76 -17.19 -7.40
CA ALA A 190 -11.35 -16.89 -7.16
C ALA A 190 -11.18 -15.38 -7.15
N ASP A 191 -10.69 -14.82 -6.05
CA ASP A 191 -10.64 -13.37 -5.86
C ASP A 191 -9.58 -12.99 -4.82
N ILE A 192 -9.44 -11.69 -4.56
CA ILE A 192 -8.61 -11.13 -3.50
C ILE A 192 -9.47 -10.35 -2.51
N THR A 193 -9.00 -10.23 -1.26
CA THR A 193 -9.70 -9.47 -0.21
C THR A 193 -9.75 -7.97 -0.55
N PRO A 194 -10.93 -7.31 -0.44
CA PRO A 194 -11.13 -5.94 -0.88
C PRO A 194 -10.44 -4.89 0.00
N GLU A 195 -9.95 -5.26 1.19
CA GLU A 195 -9.26 -4.37 2.13
C GLU A 195 -7.94 -3.80 1.60
N ILE A 196 -7.43 -4.32 0.47
CA ILE A 196 -6.39 -3.66 -0.33
C ILE A 196 -6.76 -2.20 -0.68
N ASN A 197 -8.04 -1.87 -0.70
CA ASN A 197 -8.59 -0.54 -0.94
C ASN A 197 -8.96 0.21 0.35
N ALA A 198 -8.45 -0.20 1.52
CA ALA A 198 -8.69 0.46 2.81
C ALA A 198 -7.37 0.74 3.56
N THR A 199 -6.32 1.06 2.80
CA THR A 199 -4.99 1.34 3.33
C THR A 199 -4.85 2.79 3.79
N GLY A 200 -3.86 3.08 4.63
CA GLY A 200 -3.61 4.44 5.10
C GLY A 200 -2.81 5.30 4.12
N GLY A 201 -3.21 6.58 4.00
CA GLY A 201 -2.46 7.60 3.27
C GLY A 201 -1.17 8.01 3.99
N GLY A 202 -0.16 8.48 3.26
CA GLY A 202 1.07 9.00 3.88
C GLY A 202 0.86 10.33 4.59
N GLY A 203 1.60 10.59 5.67
CA GLY A 203 1.59 11.87 6.38
C GLY A 203 1.96 13.02 5.44
N CYS A 204 1.25 14.14 5.56
CA CYS A 204 1.41 15.31 4.71
C CYS A 204 2.24 16.40 5.42
N PRO A 205 2.80 17.36 4.67
CA PRO A 205 3.50 18.52 5.24
C PRO A 205 2.64 19.42 6.13
N ASP A 206 1.33 19.35 6.01
CA ASP A 206 0.34 20.22 6.65
C ASP A 206 -0.72 19.45 7.45
N GLY A 207 -0.64 18.12 7.53
CA GLY A 207 -1.64 17.32 8.21
C GLY A 207 -1.34 15.82 8.23
N ASP A 208 -2.04 15.11 9.10
CA ASP A 208 -1.97 13.65 9.15
C ASP A 208 -2.46 13.01 7.84
N GLY A 209 -1.94 11.84 7.52
CA GLY A 209 -2.41 11.05 6.39
C GLY A 209 -3.86 10.62 6.60
N VAL A 210 -4.60 10.49 5.50
CA VAL A 210 -6.01 10.06 5.55
C VAL A 210 -6.09 8.60 6.00
N ASP A 211 -6.86 8.34 7.06
CA ASP A 211 -7.17 6.99 7.55
C ASP A 211 -8.04 6.26 6.51
N ALA A 212 -7.75 5.00 6.18
CA ALA A 212 -8.43 4.21 5.14
C ALA A 212 -8.62 4.98 3.81
N ALA A 213 -7.56 5.66 3.36
CA ALA A 213 -7.57 6.52 2.18
C ALA A 213 -7.78 5.81 0.83
N GLY A 214 -7.62 4.48 0.80
CA GLY A 214 -7.65 3.69 -0.42
C GLY A 214 -6.28 3.19 -0.85
N ALA A 215 -6.20 2.67 -2.07
CA ALA A 215 -4.95 2.27 -2.68
C ALA A 215 -4.32 3.46 -3.43
N PHE A 216 -3.03 3.72 -3.24
CA PHE A 216 -2.36 4.86 -3.91
C PHE A 216 -2.38 4.75 -5.45
N PHE A 217 -2.47 3.53 -5.99
CA PHE A 217 -2.54 3.26 -7.43
C PHE A 217 -3.96 3.33 -7.99
N ALA A 218 -4.97 3.37 -7.11
CA ALA A 218 -6.38 3.46 -7.46
C ALA A 218 -7.10 4.32 -6.41
N THR A 219 -6.76 5.61 -6.32
CA THR A 219 -7.21 6.49 -5.22
C THR A 219 -8.72 6.74 -5.15
N MET A 220 -9.47 6.25 -6.15
CA MET A 220 -10.93 6.31 -6.19
C MET A 220 -11.58 4.94 -5.90
N SER A 221 -10.79 3.94 -5.49
CA SER A 221 -11.30 2.62 -5.13
C SER A 221 -11.93 2.61 -3.74
N ASP A 222 -12.80 1.64 -3.51
CA ASP A 222 -13.46 1.38 -2.24
C ASP A 222 -13.27 -0.11 -1.88
N CYS A 223 -13.22 -0.41 -0.59
CA CYS A 223 -13.22 -1.77 -0.05
C CYS A 223 -14.63 -2.37 0.10
N GLY A 224 -15.69 -1.60 -0.21
CA GLY A 224 -17.07 -2.05 -0.27
C GLY A 224 -17.66 -2.45 1.09
N ASP A 225 -18.96 -2.71 1.12
CA ASP A 225 -19.64 -3.15 2.33
C ASP A 225 -19.34 -4.62 2.64
N VAL A 226 -19.16 -4.95 3.93
CA VAL A 226 -18.96 -6.35 4.36
C VAL A 226 -20.17 -7.21 3.99
N GLU A 227 -21.38 -6.67 4.10
CA GLU A 227 -22.64 -7.36 3.76
C GLU A 227 -22.69 -7.78 2.29
N ALA A 228 -22.20 -6.91 1.39
CA ALA A 228 -22.11 -7.22 -0.04
C ALA A 228 -21.08 -8.32 -0.32
N THR A 229 -19.98 -8.31 0.43
CA THR A 229 -18.92 -9.32 0.32
C THR A 229 -19.42 -10.67 0.86
N GLU A 230 -20.06 -10.71 2.02
CA GLU A 230 -20.62 -11.94 2.62
C GLU A 230 -21.77 -12.54 1.81
N ALA A 231 -22.45 -11.75 0.97
CA ALA A 231 -23.56 -12.24 0.15
C ALA A 231 -23.14 -13.24 -0.92
N ASP A 232 -21.92 -13.11 -1.47
CA ASP A 232 -21.43 -13.97 -2.56
C ASP A 232 -20.01 -14.53 -2.36
N ARG A 233 -19.30 -14.08 -1.31
CA ARG A 233 -18.01 -14.63 -0.87
C ARG A 233 -18.22 -15.51 0.37
N PRO A 234 -17.53 -16.67 0.44
CA PRO A 234 -17.68 -17.64 1.51
C PRO A 234 -16.93 -17.27 2.80
N PHE A 235 -17.14 -16.05 3.27
CA PHE A 235 -16.60 -15.52 4.52
C PHE A 235 -17.71 -14.96 5.39
N LEU A 236 -17.48 -14.99 6.71
CA LEU A 236 -18.20 -14.20 7.69
C LEU A 236 -17.18 -13.30 8.39
N TYR A 237 -17.35 -11.99 8.32
CA TYR A 237 -16.48 -11.03 8.99
C TYR A 237 -16.77 -11.04 10.49
N LEU A 238 -15.72 -11.28 11.27
CA LEU A 238 -15.73 -11.13 12.73
C LEU A 238 -15.53 -9.65 13.10
N PHE A 239 -14.68 -8.96 12.34
CA PHE A 239 -14.53 -7.51 12.38
C PHE A 239 -13.80 -7.01 11.13
N ARG A 240 -13.99 -5.71 10.84
CA ARG A 240 -13.15 -4.93 9.94
C ARG A 240 -13.05 -3.52 10.51
N ASN A 241 -11.90 -3.16 11.07
CA ASN A 241 -11.78 -1.95 11.88
C ASN A 241 -10.36 -1.37 11.87
N PHE A 242 -10.20 -0.13 12.34
CA PHE A 242 -8.88 0.42 12.63
C PHE A 242 -8.25 -0.31 13.83
N PHE A 243 -6.93 -0.32 13.88
CA PHE A 243 -6.16 -0.87 15.01
C PHE A 243 -5.00 0.05 15.37
N ASN A 244 -4.60 0.03 16.64
CA ASN A 244 -3.62 0.95 17.17
C ASN A 244 -2.26 0.84 16.47
N ASN A 245 -1.58 1.99 16.33
CA ASN A 245 -0.22 2.10 15.79
C ASN A 245 -0.06 1.45 14.41
N SER A 246 -1.13 1.34 13.62
CA SER A 246 -1.10 0.72 12.28
C SER A 246 -0.39 1.56 11.21
N TYR A 247 0.28 2.65 11.57
CA TYR A 247 0.85 3.63 10.65
C TYR A 247 2.23 4.10 11.10
N GLY A 248 2.91 4.85 10.24
CA GLY A 248 4.16 5.52 10.58
C GLY A 248 3.94 6.76 11.43
N HIS A 249 4.59 6.83 12.59
CA HIS A 249 4.56 8.00 13.46
C HIS A 249 5.40 9.16 12.90
N GLY A 250 4.98 10.41 13.06
CA GLY A 250 5.75 11.60 12.69
C GLY A 250 5.16 12.84 13.34
N LYS A 251 5.71 14.02 13.03
CA LYS A 251 5.04 15.32 13.27
C LYS A 251 3.59 15.23 12.81
N TYR A 252 3.44 14.76 11.58
CA TYR A 252 2.18 14.28 11.04
C TYR A 252 2.28 12.77 10.85
N ARG A 253 1.36 12.03 11.45
CA ARG A 253 1.32 10.57 11.33
C ARG A 253 0.81 10.17 9.95
N GLY A 254 1.16 8.96 9.51
CA GLY A 254 0.42 8.32 8.43
C GLY A 254 -1.03 8.06 8.84
N GLY A 255 -1.89 7.88 7.85
CA GLY A 255 -3.24 7.37 8.06
C GLY A 255 -3.20 5.91 8.49
N SER A 256 -4.12 5.52 9.36
CA SER A 256 -4.36 4.14 9.73
C SER A 256 -4.92 3.36 8.55
N GLY A 257 -4.40 2.16 8.31
CA GLY A 257 -5.13 1.15 7.55
C GLY A 257 -6.07 0.35 8.47
N VAL A 258 -6.94 -0.46 7.85
CA VAL A 258 -7.85 -1.35 8.57
C VAL A 258 -7.22 -2.72 8.83
N GLY A 259 -7.70 -3.45 9.82
CA GLY A 259 -7.45 -4.88 9.96
C GLY A 259 -8.78 -5.62 9.98
N PHE A 260 -8.79 -6.86 9.52
CA PHE A 260 -10.00 -7.67 9.53
C PHE A 260 -9.74 -9.08 10.03
N GLY A 261 -10.77 -9.62 10.68
CA GLY A 261 -10.89 -11.02 11.03
C GLY A 261 -12.05 -11.62 10.26
N ALA A 262 -11.85 -12.75 9.59
CA ALA A 262 -12.89 -13.44 8.86
C ALA A 262 -12.84 -14.95 9.13
N MET A 263 -14.00 -15.57 9.17
CA MET A 263 -14.19 -17.01 9.27
C MET A 263 -14.65 -17.55 7.93
N VAL A 264 -14.10 -18.67 7.46
CA VAL A 264 -14.64 -19.37 6.29
C VAL A 264 -16.05 -19.86 6.63
N HIS A 265 -17.04 -19.47 5.82
CA HIS A 265 -18.44 -19.71 6.13
C HIS A 265 -19.26 -20.06 4.89
N GLY A 266 -20.20 -21.00 5.04
CA GLY A 266 -21.14 -21.37 3.98
C GLY A 266 -20.54 -22.26 2.89
N THR A 267 -19.30 -22.73 3.03
CA THR A 267 -18.65 -23.66 2.09
C THR A 267 -17.86 -24.71 2.84
N ALA A 268 -17.57 -25.85 2.20
CA ALA A 268 -16.75 -26.92 2.79
C ALA A 268 -15.29 -26.47 3.02
N GLY A 269 -14.80 -25.53 2.21
CA GLY A 269 -13.47 -24.95 2.37
C GLY A 269 -12.99 -24.16 1.15
N LEU A 270 -11.87 -23.47 1.32
CA LEU A 270 -11.22 -22.63 0.31
C LEU A 270 -9.71 -22.86 0.33
N ALA A 271 -9.04 -22.64 -0.80
CA ALA A 271 -7.61 -22.40 -0.81
C ALA A 271 -7.36 -20.91 -0.56
N VAL A 272 -6.49 -20.59 0.40
CA VAL A 272 -6.18 -19.21 0.79
C VAL A 272 -4.67 -19.02 0.79
N GLY A 273 -4.18 -18.01 0.08
CA GLY A 273 -2.77 -17.65 0.00
C GLY A 273 -2.48 -16.25 0.54
N GLY A 274 -1.22 -15.86 0.52
CA GLY A 274 -0.77 -14.53 0.89
C GLY A 274 -0.06 -13.86 -0.25
N MET A 275 -0.42 -12.61 -0.48
CA MET A 275 0.22 -11.69 -1.41
C MET A 275 0.76 -10.48 -0.62
N GLY A 276 2.01 -10.06 -0.79
CA GLY A 276 2.62 -8.90 -0.12
C GLY A 276 4.09 -9.05 0.27
N PHE A 277 4.59 -8.10 1.07
CA PHE A 277 5.91 -8.12 1.72
C PHE A 277 5.92 -7.17 2.93
N GLY A 278 6.94 -7.27 3.78
CA GLY A 278 7.12 -6.38 4.93
C GLY A 278 6.75 -7.01 6.28
N THR A 279 6.90 -8.32 6.41
CA THR A 279 6.79 -9.05 7.68
C THR A 279 8.09 -8.98 8.48
N ARG A 280 9.24 -9.07 7.83
CA ARG A 280 10.57 -9.05 8.48
C ARG A 280 11.06 -7.63 8.76
N PHE A 281 10.74 -6.67 7.89
CA PHE A 281 11.03 -5.26 8.10
C PHE A 281 9.97 -4.37 7.45
N PRO A 282 9.78 -3.12 7.91
CA PRO A 282 8.73 -2.25 7.40
C PRO A 282 8.77 -2.02 5.89
N ALA A 283 7.65 -2.24 5.22
CA ALA A 283 7.49 -1.91 3.81
C ALA A 283 7.42 -0.39 3.58
N THR A 284 6.74 0.36 4.45
CA THR A 284 6.41 1.77 4.22
C THR A 284 7.23 2.70 5.14
N PRO A 285 8.40 3.22 4.71
CA PRO A 285 9.28 4.05 5.54
C PRO A 285 8.78 5.48 5.64
N GLY A 286 9.10 6.13 6.77
CA GLY A 286 8.84 7.54 7.01
C GLY A 286 9.72 8.48 6.19
N ILE A 287 9.32 9.75 6.12
CA ILE A 287 10.05 10.82 5.42
C ILE A 287 10.33 12.01 6.34
N PHE A 288 11.46 12.70 6.11
CA PHE A 288 11.87 13.92 6.83
C PHE A 288 11.87 13.79 8.36
N GLY A 289 12.28 12.64 8.89
CA GLY A 289 12.30 12.36 10.33
C GLY A 289 11.10 11.54 10.83
N GLY A 290 10.10 11.32 9.97
CA GLY A 290 9.00 10.40 10.24
C GLY A 290 9.47 8.94 10.30
N ARG A 291 8.66 8.11 10.97
CA ARG A 291 8.89 6.67 11.16
C ARG A 291 8.11 5.84 10.14
N ALA A 292 8.56 4.61 9.97
CA ALA A 292 7.90 3.62 9.13
C ALA A 292 6.61 3.10 9.77
N ALA A 293 5.66 2.66 8.95
CA ALA A 293 4.54 1.85 9.40
C ALA A 293 5.04 0.50 9.97
N PRO A 294 4.30 -0.15 10.89
CA PRO A 294 4.76 -1.41 11.49
C PRO A 294 4.89 -2.53 10.47
N THR A 295 5.68 -3.55 10.81
CA THR A 295 5.64 -4.85 10.13
C THR A 295 4.32 -5.53 10.40
N ILE A 296 3.97 -6.47 9.52
CA ILE A 296 2.69 -7.17 9.56
C ILE A 296 2.84 -8.65 9.24
N PHE A 297 1.91 -9.46 9.75
CA PHE A 297 1.84 -10.89 9.51
C PHE A 297 0.36 -11.31 9.41
N VAL A 298 0.10 -12.43 8.73
CA VAL A 298 -1.25 -13.01 8.66
C VAL A 298 -1.35 -14.08 9.73
N GLN A 299 -2.42 -14.05 10.53
CA GLN A 299 -2.70 -15.13 11.48
C GLN A 299 -3.81 -16.02 10.92
N VAL A 300 -3.58 -17.32 10.90
CA VAL A 300 -4.58 -18.34 10.57
C VAL A 300 -4.83 -19.20 11.80
N VAL A 301 -6.08 -19.54 12.07
CA VAL A 301 -6.45 -20.52 13.10
C VAL A 301 -7.27 -21.63 12.43
N ALA A 302 -6.67 -22.81 12.35
CA ALA A 302 -7.32 -24.00 11.79
C ALA A 302 -7.86 -24.91 12.90
N ASN A 303 -8.84 -25.75 12.57
CA ASN A 303 -9.48 -26.68 13.52
C ASN A 303 -9.99 -25.96 14.78
N GLY A 304 -10.55 -24.76 14.56
CA GLY A 304 -10.93 -23.85 15.63
C GLY A 304 -12.34 -24.07 16.18
N ASN A 305 -12.68 -23.34 17.24
CA ASN A 305 -14.00 -23.36 17.89
C ASN A 305 -14.87 -22.11 17.60
N MET A 306 -14.56 -21.34 16.55
CA MET A 306 -15.21 -20.05 16.30
C MET A 306 -16.73 -20.16 16.17
N ARG A 307 -17.24 -21.19 15.48
CA ARG A 307 -18.69 -21.43 15.34
C ARG A 307 -19.39 -21.62 16.70
N GLN A 308 -18.75 -22.31 17.63
CA GLN A 308 -19.27 -22.54 18.98
C GLN A 308 -19.28 -21.23 19.78
N LEU A 309 -18.23 -20.43 19.65
CA LEU A 309 -18.13 -19.12 20.32
C LEU A 309 -19.24 -18.17 19.86
N LEU A 310 -19.46 -18.11 18.54
CA LEU A 310 -20.55 -17.32 17.95
C LEU A 310 -21.93 -17.83 18.41
N ALA A 311 -22.16 -19.14 18.40
CA ALA A 311 -23.42 -19.73 18.85
C ALA A 311 -23.70 -19.49 20.35
N ALA A 312 -22.65 -19.43 21.17
CA ALA A 312 -22.74 -19.15 22.60
C ALA A 312 -22.88 -17.64 22.92
N GLY A 313 -22.77 -16.76 21.91
CA GLY A 313 -22.77 -15.32 22.13
C GLY A 313 -21.54 -14.84 22.92
N THR A 314 -20.39 -15.50 22.74
CA THR A 314 -19.15 -15.13 23.42
C THR A 314 -18.67 -13.78 22.91
N GLU A 315 -18.18 -12.92 23.80
CA GLU A 315 -17.55 -11.66 23.42
C GLU A 315 -16.23 -11.95 22.68
N LEU A 316 -16.09 -11.39 21.48
CA LEU A 316 -14.95 -11.59 20.58
C LEU A 316 -14.24 -10.26 20.32
N PRO A 317 -12.93 -10.27 19.99
CA PRO A 317 -12.22 -9.07 19.60
C PRO A 317 -12.87 -8.36 18.40
N HIS A 318 -12.88 -7.03 18.42
CA HIS A 318 -13.46 -6.19 17.36
C HIS A 318 -12.42 -5.44 16.51
N ASP A 319 -11.14 -5.66 16.79
CA ASP A 319 -10.00 -5.15 16.04
C ASP A 319 -8.75 -6.00 16.32
N MET A 320 -7.69 -5.75 15.54
CA MET A 320 -6.42 -6.48 15.67
C MET A 320 -5.69 -6.17 16.98
N GLY A 321 -5.85 -4.97 17.53
CA GLY A 321 -5.21 -4.55 18.79
C GLY A 321 -5.74 -5.37 19.96
N ALA A 322 -7.07 -5.46 20.09
CA ALA A 322 -7.74 -6.30 21.06
C ALA A 322 -7.36 -7.78 20.88
N LEU A 323 -7.34 -8.28 19.64
CA LEU A 323 -6.96 -9.68 19.35
C LEU A 323 -5.55 -10.02 19.87
N TYR A 324 -4.57 -9.13 19.70
CA TYR A 324 -3.18 -9.39 20.05
C TYR A 324 -2.82 -9.01 21.49
N GLU A 325 -3.42 -7.95 22.04
CA GLU A 325 -3.14 -7.52 23.41
C GLU A 325 -3.96 -8.27 24.46
N GLN A 326 -5.26 -8.45 24.20
CA GLN A 326 -6.21 -9.06 25.15
C GLN A 326 -6.41 -10.56 24.88
N GLY A 327 -6.12 -10.99 23.66
CA GLY A 327 -6.30 -12.37 23.22
C GLY A 327 -7.72 -12.65 22.72
N THR A 328 -8.01 -13.93 22.53
CA THR A 328 -9.31 -14.40 22.07
C THR A 328 -9.65 -15.72 22.78
N ALA A 329 -10.95 -15.97 22.99
CA ALA A 329 -11.45 -17.26 23.45
C ALA A 329 -11.31 -18.37 22.38
N GLU A 330 -10.92 -18.00 21.16
CA GLU A 330 -10.65 -18.93 20.07
C GLU A 330 -9.46 -19.83 20.38
N VAL A 331 -9.74 -21.13 20.39
CA VAL A 331 -8.75 -22.20 20.42
C VAL A 331 -8.67 -22.85 19.04
N GLY A 332 -7.51 -23.44 18.73
CA GLY A 332 -7.24 -24.09 17.46
C GLY A 332 -5.75 -24.09 17.15
N GLU A 333 -5.39 -24.61 15.98
CA GLU A 333 -4.02 -24.58 15.45
C GLU A 333 -3.69 -23.20 14.90
N ARG A 334 -3.07 -22.35 15.73
CA ARG A 334 -2.66 -21.00 15.34
C ARG A 334 -1.34 -21.01 14.58
N ARG A 335 -1.33 -20.38 13.41
CA ARG A 335 -0.14 -20.21 12.56
C ARG A 335 0.04 -18.73 12.24
N LEU A 336 1.24 -18.21 12.50
CA LEU A 336 1.64 -16.87 12.10
C LEU A 336 2.41 -16.98 10.78
N GLN A 337 1.82 -16.45 9.72
CA GLN A 337 2.32 -16.53 8.36
C GLN A 337 2.98 -15.21 7.97
N HIS A 338 4.05 -15.31 7.18
CA HIS A 338 4.52 -14.17 6.38
C HIS A 338 3.36 -13.66 5.52
N VAL A 339 3.28 -12.36 5.21
CA VAL A 339 2.17 -11.82 4.39
C VAL A 339 2.13 -12.40 2.98
N SER A 340 3.27 -12.93 2.52
CA SER A 340 3.39 -13.77 1.34
C SER A 340 3.58 -15.22 1.77
N PHE A 341 2.63 -16.07 1.39
CA PHE A 341 2.68 -17.51 1.66
C PHE A 341 1.91 -18.28 0.59
N ALA A 342 2.30 -19.53 0.36
CA ALA A 342 1.65 -20.39 -0.62
C ALA A 342 0.19 -20.67 -0.25
N PRO A 343 -0.72 -20.82 -1.24
CA PRO A 343 -2.10 -21.20 -0.96
C PRO A 343 -2.20 -22.49 -0.14
N GLN A 344 -3.00 -22.45 0.93
CA GLN A 344 -3.28 -23.58 1.82
C GLN A 344 -4.79 -23.76 2.00
N PRO A 345 -5.28 -25.00 2.20
CA PRO A 345 -6.70 -25.23 2.44
C PRO A 345 -7.11 -24.69 3.82
N LEU A 346 -8.24 -24.00 3.88
CA LEU A 346 -8.99 -23.66 5.08
C LEU A 346 -10.38 -24.28 5.00
N ALA A 347 -10.80 -24.95 6.07
CA ALA A 347 -12.11 -25.59 6.17
C ALA A 347 -13.17 -24.62 6.69
N GLU A 348 -14.45 -25.00 6.59
CA GLU A 348 -15.53 -24.25 7.22
C GLU A 348 -15.27 -24.04 8.72
N GLY A 349 -15.35 -22.79 9.18
CA GLY A 349 -15.10 -22.43 10.58
C GLY A 349 -13.66 -22.05 10.91
N ASP A 350 -12.70 -22.30 10.02
CA ASP A 350 -11.33 -21.79 10.17
C ASP A 350 -11.32 -20.26 10.00
N THR A 351 -10.41 -19.58 10.70
CA THR A 351 -10.34 -18.12 10.70
C THR A 351 -9.02 -17.58 10.17
N LEU A 352 -9.08 -16.39 9.59
CA LEU A 352 -7.94 -15.60 9.15
C LEU A 352 -8.04 -14.18 9.70
N TYR A 353 -6.92 -13.65 10.16
CA TYR A 353 -6.78 -12.28 10.65
C TYR A 353 -5.65 -11.60 9.89
N VAL A 354 -6.00 -10.53 9.20
CA VAL A 354 -5.12 -9.88 8.22
C VAL A 354 -5.07 -8.38 8.54
N PRO A 355 -3.90 -7.88 8.95
CA PRO A 355 -3.68 -6.45 9.10
C PRO A 355 -3.38 -5.81 7.73
N VAL A 356 -4.14 -4.78 7.37
CA VAL A 356 -3.81 -3.87 6.28
C VAL A 356 -3.26 -2.59 6.90
N SER A 357 -1.93 -2.43 6.82
CA SER A 357 -1.22 -1.35 7.51
C SER A 357 -1.43 0.02 6.83
N GLY A 358 -0.83 1.04 7.42
CA GLY A 358 -1.03 2.45 7.13
C GLY A 358 0.13 3.10 6.41
N GLY A 359 -0.01 4.41 6.20
CA GLY A 359 0.99 5.21 5.50
C GLY A 359 2.21 5.55 6.35
N ALA A 360 3.21 6.12 5.70
CA ALA A 360 4.44 6.63 6.30
C ALA A 360 4.19 7.86 7.19
N GLY A 361 4.97 8.00 8.27
CA GLY A 361 5.01 9.24 9.04
C GLY A 361 5.82 10.33 8.32
N TYR A 362 5.50 11.59 8.63
CA TYR A 362 6.16 12.78 8.11
C TYR A 362 6.70 13.65 9.25
N GLY A 363 7.96 14.07 9.17
CA GLY A 363 8.56 14.98 10.15
C GLY A 363 8.93 14.30 11.48
N ASP A 364 9.76 14.97 12.29
CA ASP A 364 10.15 14.47 13.62
C ASP A 364 8.91 14.28 14.52
N VAL A 365 8.82 13.12 15.16
CA VAL A 365 7.75 12.79 16.12
C VAL A 365 7.69 13.76 17.29
N LEU A 366 8.81 14.38 17.68
CA LEU A 366 8.85 15.35 18.77
C LEU A 366 8.28 16.72 18.39
N GLU A 367 8.06 16.99 17.09
CA GLU A 367 7.39 18.19 16.62
C GLU A 367 5.86 18.04 16.54
N ARG A 368 5.31 16.84 16.80
CA ARG A 368 3.87 16.62 16.79
C ARG A 368 3.22 17.44 17.89
N ASP A 369 2.14 18.14 17.55
CA ASP A 369 1.30 18.84 18.52
C ASP A 369 0.77 17.83 19.56
N PRO A 370 1.09 17.99 20.86
CA PRO A 370 0.60 17.10 21.91
C PRO A 370 -0.94 16.97 21.93
N ALA A 371 -1.68 18.01 21.53
CA ALA A 371 -3.15 17.95 21.47
C ALA A 371 -3.63 16.95 20.39
N LEU A 372 -2.90 16.79 19.30
CA LEU A 372 -3.19 15.77 18.28
C LEU A 372 -2.90 14.36 18.79
N VAL A 373 -1.87 14.18 19.62
CA VAL A 373 -1.60 12.88 20.28
C VAL A 373 -2.75 12.51 21.22
N ILE A 374 -3.28 13.47 21.97
CA ILE A 374 -4.47 13.26 22.79
C ILE A 374 -5.71 12.92 21.94
N ALA A 375 -5.89 13.58 20.80
CA ALA A 375 -6.99 13.25 19.88
C ALA A 375 -6.87 11.81 19.34
N ASP A 376 -5.66 11.36 18.99
CA ASP A 376 -5.42 9.98 18.57
C ASP A 376 -5.66 8.98 19.70
N LEU A 377 -5.30 9.30 20.95
CA LEU A 377 -5.58 8.46 22.12
C LEU A 377 -7.08 8.26 22.32
N ARG A 378 -7.87 9.34 22.20
CA ARG A 378 -9.34 9.28 22.29
C ARG A 378 -9.96 8.42 21.20
N ARG A 379 -9.38 8.45 20.00
CA ARG A 379 -9.79 7.64 18.85
C ARG A 379 -9.23 6.21 18.89
N LYS A 380 -8.43 5.86 19.91
CA LYS A 380 -7.72 4.58 20.01
C LYS A 380 -6.85 4.27 18.78
N LEU A 381 -6.28 5.29 18.14
CA LEU A 381 -5.36 5.11 17.02
C LEU A 381 -3.90 5.00 17.46
N VAL A 382 -3.57 5.54 18.63
CA VAL A 382 -2.25 5.45 19.27
C VAL A 382 -2.42 4.79 20.64
N THR A 383 -1.41 4.04 21.08
CA THR A 383 -1.42 3.47 22.44
C THR A 383 -0.86 4.46 23.47
N PRO A 384 -1.23 4.35 24.76
CA PRO A 384 -0.59 5.09 25.85
C PRO A 384 0.93 4.94 25.87
N GLU A 385 1.42 3.75 25.56
CA GLU A 385 2.84 3.46 25.45
C GLU A 385 3.49 4.28 24.32
N ALA A 386 2.90 4.29 23.13
CA ALA A 386 3.41 5.07 22.00
C ALA A 386 3.36 6.59 22.28
N ALA A 387 2.29 7.10 22.91
CA ALA A 387 2.20 8.50 23.34
C ALA A 387 3.38 8.91 24.25
N ARG A 388 3.72 8.05 25.22
CA ARG A 388 4.83 8.29 26.17
C ARG A 388 6.21 8.07 25.56
N ASN A 389 6.38 7.02 24.75
CA ASN A 389 7.70 6.54 24.33
C ASN A 389 8.13 7.06 22.95
N ILE A 390 7.18 7.37 22.07
CA ILE A 390 7.44 7.87 20.72
C ILE A 390 7.31 9.39 20.70
N TYR A 391 6.15 9.90 21.09
CA TYR A 391 5.83 11.33 21.04
C TYR A 391 6.30 12.11 22.28
N ARG A 392 6.68 11.42 23.36
CA ARG A 392 7.12 12.03 24.62
C ARG A 392 6.12 13.00 25.24
N VAL A 393 4.81 12.72 25.07
CA VAL A 393 3.74 13.55 25.61
C VAL A 393 3.40 13.12 27.04
N ALA A 394 3.47 14.07 27.97
CA ALA A 394 2.98 13.93 29.33
C ALA A 394 1.49 14.31 29.40
N TYR A 395 0.67 13.44 29.99
CA TYR A 395 -0.76 13.66 30.13
C TYR A 395 -1.31 12.84 31.30
N ASP A 396 -2.43 13.29 31.86
CA ASP A 396 -3.18 12.57 32.87
C ASP A 396 -3.95 11.41 32.23
N ALA A 397 -3.66 10.18 32.66
CA ALA A 397 -4.15 8.97 31.99
C ALA A 397 -5.67 8.79 32.09
N ASP A 398 -6.30 9.32 33.14
CA ASP A 398 -7.73 9.15 33.41
C ASP A 398 -8.56 10.18 32.64
N THR A 399 -8.07 11.42 32.55
CA THR A 399 -8.79 12.54 31.93
C THR A 399 -8.35 12.84 30.50
N LEU A 400 -7.22 12.26 30.05
CA LEU A 400 -6.57 12.58 28.78
C LEU A 400 -6.33 14.08 28.61
N ARG A 401 -5.98 14.76 29.70
CA ARG A 401 -5.59 16.18 29.70
C ARG A 401 -4.08 16.27 29.65
N LEU A 402 -3.57 17.17 28.82
CA LEU A 402 -2.14 17.47 28.78
C LEU A 402 -1.68 17.98 30.14
N ASP A 403 -0.49 17.56 30.56
CA ASP A 403 0.18 18.15 31.71
C ASP A 403 0.53 19.62 31.38
N ALA A 404 0.38 20.51 32.36
CA ALA A 404 0.41 21.96 32.16
C ALA A 404 1.83 22.53 32.05
#